data_AF-A0A9Y2MVK9-F1
#
_entry.id   AF-A0A9Y2MVK9-F1
#
_cell.length_a   1.000
_cell.length_b   1.000
_cell.length_c   1.000
_cell.angle_alpha   90.00
_cell.angle_beta   90.00
_cell.angle_gamma   90.00
#
_symmetry.space_group_name_H-M   'P 1'
#
loop_
_entity.id
_entity.type
_entity.pdbx_description
1 polymer ?
#
loop_
_entity_poly.entity_id
_entity_poly.type
_entity_poly.pdbx_seq_one_letter_code
_entity_poly.pdbx_strand_id
1 'polypeptide(L)' 'MLAIFRTYSPDQIDFDVDLRELQGQTGVNVLCDLLRAIGQTLGKPVLLTPEGDSGQAVLAFDPRVDRVVLMADPDPRTR' A
#
# COMPACT_ATOMS: atom_id res chain seq x y z
N MET A 1 6.67 -0.83 12.58
CA MET A 1 6.70 -0.45 11.17
C MET A 1 7.29 0.93 11.05
N LEU A 2 8.50 1.01 10.52
CA LEU A 2 9.07 2.23 9.99
C LEU A 2 8.52 2.49 8.58
N ALA A 3 8.14 3.74 8.30
CA ALA A 3 7.80 4.21 6.96
C ALA A 3 8.66 5.44 6.66
N ILE A 4 9.39 5.42 5.55
CA ILE A 4 10.29 6.51 5.15
C ILE A 4 9.63 7.28 4.01
N PHE A 5 9.17 8.49 4.32
CA PHE A 5 8.49 9.35 3.35
C PHE A 5 9.48 10.16 2.51
N ARG A 6 9.18 10.29 1.21
CA ARG A 6 9.98 11.02 0.24
C ARG A 6 9.08 11.85 -0.67
N THR A 7 9.46 13.10 -0.90
CA THR A 7 8.75 14.01 -1.80
C THR A 7 9.55 14.15 -3.08
N TYR A 8 9.33 13.23 -4.03
CA TYR A 8 10.03 13.24 -5.32
C TYR A 8 9.37 14.12 -6.38
N SER A 9 8.05 14.30 -6.30
CA SER A 9 7.29 15.14 -7.23
C SER A 9 6.25 15.98 -6.48
N PRO A 10 5.77 17.09 -7.06
CA PRO A 10 4.71 17.89 -6.44
C PRO A 10 3.37 17.15 -6.34
N ASP A 11 3.19 16.09 -7.14
CA ASP A 11 1.91 15.39 -7.28
C ASP A 11 1.84 14.12 -6.43
N GLN A 12 2.98 13.64 -5.91
CA GLN A 12 3.08 12.36 -5.20
C GLN A 12 3.99 12.45 -3.97
N ILE A 13 3.59 11.73 -2.93
CA ILE A 13 4.44 11.43 -1.78
C ILE A 13 4.65 9.92 -1.83
N ASP A 14 5.90 9.52 -2.01
CA ASP A 14 6.29 8.12 -1.99
C ASP A 14 6.75 7.75 -0.60
N PHE A 15 6.58 6.49 -0.21
CA PHE A 15 7.15 6.01 1.04
C PHE A 15 7.53 4.55 0.95
N ASP A 16 8.65 4.22 1.58
CA ASP A 16 9.16 2.86 1.66
C ASP A 16 8.77 2.24 3.00
N VAL A 17 8.38 0.96 2.99
CA VAL A 17 8.19 0.13 4.18
C VAL A 17 9.09 -1.10 4.10
N ASP A 18 9.69 -1.50 5.22
CA ASP A 18 10.49 -2.72 5.27
C ASP A 18 9.59 -3.94 5.48
N LEU A 19 9.48 -4.79 4.46
CA LEU A 19 8.67 -6.02 4.53
C LEU A 19 9.16 -6.99 5.62
N ARG A 20 10.41 -6.89 6.08
CA ARG A 20 10.92 -7.70 7.20
C ARG A 20 10.20 -7.37 8.52
N GLU A 21 9.67 -6.15 8.66
CA GLU A 21 8.84 -5.77 9.81
C GLU A 21 7.40 -6.28 9.70
N LEU A 22 6.98 -6.77 8.53
CA LEU A 22 5.60 -7.13 8.19
C LEU A 22 5.44 -8.64 8.03
N GLN A 23 5.66 -9.37 9.12
CA GLN A 23 5.57 -10.84 9.12
C GLN A 23 4.17 -11.34 9.48
N GLY A 24 3.68 -12.30 8.70
CA GLY A 24 2.38 -12.96 8.90
C GLY A 24 1.18 -12.02 8.78
N GLN A 25 0.02 -12.51 9.18
CA GLN A 25 -1.24 -11.76 9.04
C GLN A 25 -1.25 -10.46 9.86
N THR A 26 -0.65 -10.45 11.05
CA THR A 26 -0.56 -9.24 11.88
C THR A 26 0.23 -8.13 11.18
N GLY A 27 1.35 -8.48 10.52
CA GLY A 27 2.11 -7.51 9.73
C GLY A 27 1.30 -6.93 8.57
N VAL A 28 0.57 -7.79 7.84
CA VAL A 28 -0.33 -7.34 6.77
C VAL A 28 -1.42 -6.41 7.31
N ASN A 29 -2.00 -6.71 8.47
CA ASN A 29 -3.01 -5.84 9.08
C ASN A 29 -2.44 -4.45 9.41
N VAL A 30 -1.23 -4.40 9.99
CA VAL A 30 -0.53 -3.13 10.30
C VAL A 30 -0.27 -2.30 9.05
N LEU A 31 0.14 -2.94 7.95
CA LEU A 31 0.32 -2.27 6.68
C LEU A 31 -1.01 -1.70 6.16
N CYS A 32 -2.06 -2.51 6.15
CA CYS A 32 -3.39 -2.08 5.70
C CYS A 32 -3.94 -0.90 6.52
N ASP A 33 -3.74 -0.91 7.84
CA ASP A 33 -4.17 0.17 8.72
C ASP A 33 -3.39 1.47 8.46
N LEU A 34 -2.08 1.40 8.15
CA LEU A 34 -1.33 2.58 7.72
C LEU A 34 -1.87 3.15 6.40
N LEU A 35 -2.06 2.30 5.38
CA LEU A 35 -2.56 2.74 4.08
C LEU A 35 -3.93 3.42 4.22
N ARG A 36 -4.81 2.84 5.04
CA ARG A 36 -6.12 3.44 5.38
C ARG A 36 -5.95 4.78 6.09
N ALA A 37 -5.10 4.86 7.12
CA ALA A 37 -4.92 6.10 7.88
C ALA A 37 -4.41 7.26 7.00
N ILE A 38 -3.44 6.98 6.12
CA ILE A 38 -2.93 7.97 5.15
C ILE A 38 -4.04 8.37 4.18
N GLY A 39 -4.70 7.40 3.55
CA GLY A 39 -5.72 7.64 2.54
C GLY A 39 -6.94 8.39 3.08
N GLN A 40 -7.39 8.07 4.30
CA GLN A 40 -8.46 8.78 5.00
C GLN A 40 -8.05 10.22 5.33
N THR A 41 -6.82 10.43 5.81
CA THR A 41 -6.31 11.76 6.16
C THR A 41 -6.23 12.67 4.92
N LEU A 42 -5.83 12.12 3.78
CA LEU A 42 -5.63 12.88 2.54
C LEU A 42 -6.88 12.91 1.63
N GLY A 43 -7.85 12.03 1.86
CA GLY A 43 -8.98 11.82 0.95
C GLY A 43 -8.55 11.31 -0.43
N LYS A 44 -7.45 10.56 -0.50
CA LYS A 44 -6.80 10.13 -1.76
C LYS A 44 -6.51 8.62 -1.77
N PRO A 45 -6.46 7.99 -2.95
CA PRO A 45 -5.93 6.63 -3.07
C PRO A 45 -4.49 6.54 -2.59
N VAL A 46 -4.13 5.38 -2.02
CA VAL A 46 -2.74 5.05 -1.67
C VAL A 46 -2.40 3.74 -2.34
N LEU A 47 -1.38 3.74 -3.21
CA LEU A 47 -0.98 2.59 -3.99
C LEU A 47 0.29 1.97 -3.39
N LEU A 48 0.33 0.64 -3.33
CA LEU A 48 1.54 -0.12 -3.04
C LEU A 48 1.98 -0.85 -4.32
N THR A 49 3.13 -0.46 -4.84
CA THR A 49 3.75 -1.06 -6.02
C THR A 49 5.04 -1.78 -5.62
N PRO A 50 5.45 -2.85 -6.34
CA PRO A 50 6.79 -3.40 -6.20
C PRO A 50 7.85 -2.34 -6.50
N GLU A 51 9.00 -2.43 -5.84
CA GLU A 51 10.13 -1.58 -6.16
C GLU A 51 10.54 -1.77 -7.62
N GLY A 52 10.63 -0.67 -8.37
CA GLY A 52 10.99 -0.67 -9.79
C GLY A 52 9.84 -0.98 -10.77
N ASP A 53 8.62 -1.26 -10.30
CA ASP A 53 7.45 -1.46 -11.17
C ASP A 53 6.22 -0.68 -10.67
N SER A 54 6.23 0.63 -10.93
CA SER A 54 5.13 1.53 -10.52
C SER A 54 3.85 1.37 -11.33
N GLY A 55 3.86 0.56 -12.40
CA GLY A 55 2.70 0.33 -13.25
C GLY A 55 1.75 -0.76 -12.73
N GLN A 56 2.20 -1.59 -11.79
CA GLN A 56 1.48 -2.76 -11.31
C GLN A 56 1.25 -2.68 -9.79
N ALA A 57 0.27 -1.88 -9.38
CA ALA A 57 -0.12 -1.82 -7.97
C ALA A 57 -0.62 -3.20 -7.49
N VAL A 58 -0.12 -3.65 -6.34
CA VAL A 58 -0.50 -4.94 -5.74
C VAL A 58 -1.63 -4.73 -4.73
N LEU A 59 -1.52 -3.69 -3.91
CA LEU A 59 -2.57 -3.25 -2.98
C LEU A 59 -2.91 -1.79 -3.23
N ALA A 60 -4.16 -1.42 -2.99
CA ALA A 60 -4.58 -0.02 -2.98
C ALA A 60 -5.56 0.26 -1.86
N PHE A 61 -5.42 1.39 -1.16
CA PHE A 61 -6.55 1.97 -0.44
C PHE A 61 -7.46 2.69 -1.44
N ASP A 62 -8.74 2.30 -1.49
CA ASP A 62 -9.78 2.95 -2.28
C ASP A 62 -10.69 3.79 -1.36
N PRO A 63 -10.64 5.14 -1.45
CA PRO A 63 -11.47 6.02 -0.63
C PRO A 63 -12.97 5.90 -0.94
N ARG A 64 -13.36 5.34 -2.10
CA ARG A 64 -14.78 5.18 -2.48
C ARG A 64 -15.48 4.11 -1.65
N VAL A 65 -14.73 3.11 -1.18
CA VAL A 65 -15.25 1.97 -0.41
C VAL A 65 -14.62 1.88 0.98
N ASP A 66 -13.72 2.81 1.31
CA ASP A 66 -12.97 2.91 2.57
C ASP A 66 -12.24 1.62 2.96
N ARG A 67 -11.59 0.99 1.98
CA ARG A 67 -10.92 -0.31 2.16
C ARG A 67 -9.62 -0.39 1.39
N VAL A 68 -8.71 -1.20 1.94
CA VAL A 68 -7.57 -1.71 1.18
C VAL A 68 -8.05 -2.92 0.36
N VAL A 69 -7.76 -2.90 -0.93
CA VAL A 69 -8.17 -3.91 -1.91
C VAL A 69 -6.93 -4.52 -2.56
N LEU A 70 -7.03 -5.80 -2.92
CA LEU A 70 -6.06 -6.47 -3.77
C LEU A 70 -6.29 -6.05 -5.21
N MET A 71 -5.24 -5.51 -5.84
CA MET A 71 -5.27 -4.99 -7.21
C MET A 71 -4.65 -5.98 -8.21
N ALA A 72 -3.68 -6.78 -7.75
CA ALA A 72 -3.10 -7.86 -8.55
C ALA A 72 -4.10 -9.02 -8.68
N ASP A 73 -4.17 -9.63 -9.87
CA ASP A 73 -4.95 -10.86 -10.06
C ASP A 73 -4.28 -11.99 -9.25
N PRO A 74 -4.98 -12.63 -8.29
CA PRO A 74 -4.40 -13.75 -7.56
C PRO A 74 -4.08 -14.90 -8.53
N ASP A 75 -2.80 -15.27 -8.64
CA ASP A 75 -2.37 -16.38 -9.50
C ASP A 75 -3.22 -17.62 -9.21
N PRO A 76 -3.94 -18.17 -10.22
CA PRO A 76 -4.82 -19.33 -10.05
C PRO A 76 -4.14 -20.55 -9.42
N ARG A 77 -2.81 -20.63 -9.46
CA ARG A 77 -2.00 -21.74 -8.93
C ARG A 77 -1.71 -21.66 -7.43
N THR A 78 -2.16 -20.59 -6.75
CA THR A 78 -1.91 -20.36 -5.32
C THR A 78 -3.15 -20.55 -4.43
N ARG A 79 -4.23 -21.15 -4.96
CA ARG A 79 -5.44 -21.53 -4.20
C ARG A 79 -5.39 -22.96 -3.69
#